data_AF-A0A5D3C8T7-F1
#
_entry.id   AF-A0A5D3C8T7-F1
#
_cell.length_a   1.000
_cell.length_b   1.000
_cell.length_c   1.000
_cell.angle_alpha   90.00
_cell.angle_beta   90.00
_cell.angle_gamma   90.00
#
_symmetry.space_group_name_H-M   'P 1'
#
loop_
_entity.id
_entity.type
_entity.pdbx_description
1 polymer ?
#
loop_
_entity_poly.entity_id
_entity_poly.type
_entity_poly.pdbx_seq_one_letter_code
_entity_poly.pdbx_strand_id
1 'polypeptide(L)'
;MEAEAMADRISKLNQKVKNHLELANDSYKTAANSHKCLKEYQVGDLVMAYLHKSRFPAGHHSKMTNKRIGPFQILERPGPNAYRLDLPATMRISPIIQRFLSFSLPCS
;
A
#
# COMPACT_ATOMS: atom_id res chain seq x y z
N MET A 1 29.49 -40.02 -16.33
CA MET A 1 29.94 -38.61 -16.46
C MET A 1 28.96 -37.71 -17.23
N GLU A 2 28.03 -38.23 -18.04
CA GLU A 2 27.13 -37.33 -18.82
C GLU A 2 25.93 -36.76 -18.04
N ALA A 3 25.41 -37.51 -17.06
CA ALA A 3 24.27 -37.07 -16.24
C ALA A 3 24.61 -35.87 -15.34
N GLU A 4 25.81 -35.84 -14.76
CA GLU A 4 26.29 -34.73 -13.93
C GLU A 4 26.48 -33.46 -14.75
N ALA A 5 27.07 -33.58 -15.96
CA ALA A 5 27.21 -32.45 -16.88
C ALA A 5 25.86 -31.87 -17.36
N MET A 6 24.83 -32.71 -17.47
CA MET A 6 23.47 -32.24 -17.77
C MET A 6 22.85 -31.48 -16.58
N ALA A 7 22.99 -32.02 -15.36
CA ALA A 7 22.51 -31.36 -14.15
C ALA A 7 23.17 -29.98 -13.94
N ASP A 8 24.47 -29.86 -14.19
CA ASP A 8 25.20 -28.59 -14.10
C ASP A 8 24.70 -27.55 -15.10
N ARG A 9 24.39 -27.96 -16.33
CA ARG A 9 23.82 -27.07 -17.35
C ARG A 9 22.45 -26.54 -16.94
N ILE A 10 21.59 -27.41 -16.41
CA ILE A 10 20.25 -27.05 -15.94
C ILE A 10 20.35 -26.09 -14.75
N SER A 11 21.24 -26.37 -13.78
CA SER A 11 21.47 -25.49 -12.64
C SER A 11 21.93 -24.09 -13.05
N LYS A 12 22.91 -24.01 -13.96
CA LYS A 12 23.40 -22.73 -14.53
C LYS A 12 22.30 -21.98 -15.27
N LEU A 13 21.43 -22.67 -16.00
CA LEU A 13 20.30 -22.06 -16.70
C LEU A 13 19.27 -21.51 -15.71
N ASN A 14 18.92 -22.28 -14.69
CA ASN A 14 18.00 -21.84 -13.63
C ASN A 14 18.52 -20.62 -12.87
N GLN A 15 19.81 -20.59 -12.55
CA GLN A 15 20.45 -19.42 -11.94
C GLN A 15 20.36 -18.18 -12.85
N LYS A 16 20.63 -18.32 -14.16
CA LYS A 16 20.49 -17.20 -15.11
C LYS A 16 19.06 -16.68 -15.17
N VAL A 17 18.07 -17.58 -15.26
CA VAL A 17 16.64 -17.20 -15.28
C VAL A 17 16.25 -16.48 -14.00
N LYS A 18 16.67 -16.98 -12.83
CA LYS A 18 16.41 -16.36 -11.53
C LYS A 18 16.99 -14.95 -11.46
N ASN A 19 18.26 -14.78 -11.86
CA ASN A 19 18.90 -13.47 -11.85
C ASN A 19 18.19 -12.47 -12.79
N HIS A 20 17.77 -12.92 -13.97
CA HIS A 20 17.01 -12.06 -14.89
C HIS A 20 15.65 -11.64 -14.31
N LEU A 21 14.97 -12.55 -13.62
CA LEU A 21 13.70 -12.26 -12.97
C LEU A 21 13.87 -11.26 -11.82
N GLU A 22 14.93 -11.40 -11.02
CA GLU A 22 15.27 -10.46 -9.94
C GLU A 22 15.55 -9.06 -10.50
N LEU A 23 16.40 -8.94 -11.53
CA LEU A 23 16.69 -7.67 -12.18
C LEU A 23 15.45 -7.00 -12.78
N ALA A 24 14.58 -7.79 -13.41
CA ALA A 24 13.30 -7.30 -13.95
C ALA A 24 12.35 -6.85 -12.83
N ASN A 25 12.26 -7.60 -11.73
CA ASN A 25 11.45 -7.22 -10.59
C ASN A 25 11.94 -5.93 -9.94
N ASP A 26 13.26 -5.73 -9.83
CA ASP A 26 13.80 -4.53 -9.22
C ASP A 26 13.60 -3.28 -10.09
N SER A 27 13.74 -3.40 -11.42
CA SER A 27 13.40 -2.31 -12.33
C SER A 27 11.89 -2.00 -12.31
N TYR A 28 11.03 -3.01 -12.21
CA TYR A 28 9.60 -2.81 -12.01
C TYR A 28 9.28 -2.11 -10.68
N LYS A 29 9.94 -2.49 -9.58
CA LYS A 29 9.76 -1.86 -8.27
C LYS A 29 10.16 -0.39 -8.31
N THR A 30 11.31 -0.05 -8.90
CA THR A 30 11.76 1.35 -8.98
C THR A 30 10.81 2.19 -9.84
N ALA A 31 10.39 1.68 -11.00
CA ALA A 31 9.43 2.35 -11.87
C ALA A 31 8.03 2.49 -11.23
N ALA A 32 7.58 1.49 -10.47
CA ALA A 32 6.29 1.57 -9.78
C ALA A 32 6.33 2.49 -8.54
N ASN A 33 7.50 2.62 -7.91
CA ASN A 33 7.68 3.42 -6.71
C ASN A 33 8.02 4.89 -7.01
N SER A 34 8.50 5.22 -8.21
CA SER A 34 8.84 6.59 -8.61
C SER A 34 7.66 7.57 -8.48
N HIS A 35 6.44 7.10 -8.71
CA HIS A 35 5.21 7.90 -8.60
C HIS A 35 4.53 7.78 -7.23
N LYS A 36 5.07 6.98 -6.29
CA LYS A 36 4.53 6.90 -4.94
C LYS A 36 5.08 8.05 -4.11
N CYS A 37 4.24 9.05 -3.89
CA CYS A 37 4.50 10.07 -2.88
C CYS A 37 4.45 9.41 -1.49
N LEU A 38 5.61 9.12 -0.92
CA LEU A 38 5.78 8.70 0.46
C LEU A 38 5.55 9.91 1.37
N LYS A 39 4.28 10.28 1.56
CA LYS A 39 3.91 11.23 2.60
C LYS A 39 3.81 10.48 3.91
N GLU A 40 4.81 10.67 4.76
CA GLU A 40 4.79 10.18 6.12
C GLU A 40 3.99 11.13 7.00
N TYR A 41 3.07 10.58 7.78
CA TYR A 41 2.27 11.34 8.74
C TYR A 41 2.71 10.98 10.15
N GLN A 42 2.60 11.94 11.07
CA GLN A 42 2.93 11.74 12.47
C GLN A 42 1.67 11.55 13.31
N VAL A 43 1.85 10.98 14.50
CA VAL A 43 0.78 10.92 15.50
C VAL A 43 0.41 12.35 15.87
N GLY A 44 -0.89 12.68 15.85
CA GLY A 44 -1.40 14.03 16.03
C GLY A 44 -1.76 14.77 14.74
N ASP A 45 -1.28 14.32 13.58
CA ASP A 45 -1.65 14.95 12.30
C ASP A 45 -3.13 14.73 11.98
N LEU A 46 -3.76 15.77 11.41
CA LEU A 46 -5.10 15.70 10.85
C LEU A 46 -5.04 15.29 9.38
N VAL A 47 -5.66 14.17 9.06
CA VAL A 47 -5.65 13.58 7.72
C VAL A 47 -7.05 13.26 7.21
N MET A 48 -7.23 13.39 5.90
CA MET A 48 -8.44 12.91 5.22
C MET A 48 -8.26 11.43 4.87
N ALA A 49 -9.11 10.56 5.43
CA ALA A 49 -9.04 9.11 5.16
C ALA A 49 -9.74 8.76 3.84
N TYR A 50 -9.08 7.92 3.03
CA TYR A 50 -9.69 7.37 1.82
C TYR A 50 -10.15 5.93 2.05
N LEU A 51 -11.45 5.70 1.98
CA LEU A 51 -12.04 4.38 2.20
C LEU A 51 -12.31 3.63 0.90
N HIS A 52 -12.05 2.33 0.93
CA HIS A 52 -12.45 1.42 -0.15
C HIS A 52 -13.94 1.05 -0.01
N LYS A 53 -14.59 0.72 -1.15
CA LYS A 53 -16.01 0.33 -1.17
C LYS A 53 -16.31 -0.87 -0.27
N SER A 54 -15.36 -1.77 -0.07
CA SER A 54 -15.54 -2.94 0.80
C SER A 54 -15.67 -2.58 2.29
N ARG A 55 -15.30 -1.38 2.72
CA ARG A 55 -15.26 -1.00 4.14
C ARG A 55 -16.54 -0.34 4.65
N PHE A 56 -17.44 0.14 3.80
CA PHE A 56 -18.70 0.67 4.29
C PHE A 56 -19.75 -0.46 4.36
N PRO A 57 -20.66 -0.42 5.34
CA PRO A 57 -21.68 -1.46 5.49
C PRO A 57 -22.56 -1.59 4.24
N ALA A 58 -23.06 -2.82 4.03
CA ALA A 58 -23.99 -3.10 2.95
C ALA A 58 -25.21 -2.15 3.02
N GLY A 59 -25.54 -1.51 1.90
CA GLY A 59 -26.62 -0.52 1.81
C GLY A 59 -26.24 0.94 2.06
N HIS A 60 -25.02 1.23 2.56
CA HIS A 60 -24.56 2.61 2.81
C HIS A 60 -23.81 3.25 1.62
N HIS A 61 -23.79 2.58 0.46
CA HIS A 61 -23.07 3.03 -0.74
C HIS A 61 -24.04 3.42 -1.86
N SER A 62 -24.31 4.71 -2.00
CA SER A 62 -24.81 5.24 -3.27
C SER A 62 -23.65 5.36 -4.28
N LYS A 63 -23.94 5.26 -5.58
CA LYS A 63 -22.98 5.42 -6.69
C LYS A 63 -22.18 6.74 -6.66
N MET A 64 -22.58 7.70 -5.81
CA MET A 64 -21.95 9.01 -5.62
C MET A 64 -21.41 9.27 -4.20
N THR A 65 -21.18 8.23 -3.38
CA THR A 65 -20.58 8.42 -2.05
C THR A 65 -19.14 8.93 -2.16
N ASN A 66 -18.86 10.05 -1.48
CA ASN A 66 -17.51 10.61 -1.40
C ASN A 66 -16.64 9.63 -0.60
N LYS A 67 -15.60 9.10 -1.24
CA LYS A 67 -14.67 8.13 -0.64
C LYS A 67 -13.73 8.75 0.38
N ARG A 68 -13.67 10.09 0.42
CA ARG A 68 -12.93 10.87 1.40
C ARG A 68 -13.85 11.18 2.56
N ILE A 69 -13.50 10.65 3.73
CA ILE A 69 -14.14 10.98 4.99
C ILE A 69 -13.23 11.95 5.75
N GLY A 70 -13.82 12.72 6.67
CA GLY A 70 -13.31 13.97 7.25
C GLY A 70 -11.89 13.97 7.83
N PRO A 71 -11.49 15.10 8.43
CA PRO A 71 -10.21 15.17 9.11
C PRO A 71 -10.26 14.32 10.38
N PHE A 72 -9.42 13.30 10.44
CA PHE A 72 -9.24 12.48 11.63
C PHE A 72 -7.81 12.62 12.12
N GLN A 73 -7.66 12.59 13.45
CA GLN A 73 -6.36 12.59 14.08
C GLN A 73 -5.75 11.18 14.03
N ILE A 74 -4.47 11.10 13.70
CA ILE A 74 -3.70 9.86 13.82
C ILE A 74 -3.37 9.63 15.30
N LEU A 75 -3.80 8.49 15.83
CA LEU A 75 -3.51 8.06 17.20
C LEU A 75 -2.22 7.25 17.30
N GLU A 76 -1.96 6.41 16.29
CA GLU A 76 -0.84 5.46 16.30
C GLU A 76 -0.43 5.07 14.88
N ARG A 77 0.85 4.72 14.69
CA ARG A 77 1.40 4.18 13.44
C ARG A 77 1.89 2.73 13.66
N PRO A 78 0.99 1.73 13.60
CA PRO A 78 1.37 0.32 13.76
C PRO A 78 2.28 -0.22 12.65
N GLY A 79 2.40 0.47 11.51
CA GLY A 79 3.32 0.06 10.43
C GLY A 79 3.66 1.21 9.47
N PRO A 80 4.61 1.01 8.55
CA PRO A 80 5.12 2.07 7.68
C PRO A 80 4.05 2.77 6.85
N ASN A 81 2.99 2.05 6.46
CA ASN A 81 1.83 2.58 5.71
C ASN A 81 0.48 2.26 6.39
N ALA A 82 0.47 2.00 7.70
CA ALA A 82 -0.74 1.67 8.43
C ALA A 82 -0.86 2.59 9.63
N TYR A 83 -1.98 3.30 9.70
CA TYR A 83 -2.22 4.31 10.72
C TYR A 83 -3.58 4.07 11.36
N ARG A 84 -3.62 4.18 12.68
CA ARG A 84 -4.84 4.09 13.48
C ARG A 84 -5.40 5.49 13.65
N LEU A 85 -6.62 5.69 13.15
CA LEU A 85 -7.34 6.94 13.28
C LEU A 85 -8.26 6.94 14.49
N ASP A 86 -8.51 8.14 15.02
CA ASP A 86 -9.61 8.40 15.94
C ASP A 86 -10.95 8.45 15.18
N LEU A 87 -11.51 7.28 14.87
CA LEU A 87 -12.82 7.18 14.23
C LEU A 87 -13.93 7.10 15.28
N PRO A 88 -15.07 7.79 15.07
CA PRO A 88 -16.21 7.66 15.96
C PRO A 88 -16.75 6.22 15.91
N ALA A 89 -17.10 5.66 17.08
CA ALA A 89 -17.61 4.29 17.21
C ALA A 89 -18.92 4.03 16.44
N THR A 90 -19.61 5.08 16.01
CA THR A 90 -20.80 5.01 15.15
C THR A 90 -20.45 4.51 13.74
N MET A 91 -19.23 4.77 13.27
CA MET A 91 -18.73 4.24 12.01
C MET A 91 -18.31 2.78 12.21
N ARG A 92 -19.07 1.85 11.63
CA ARG A 92 -18.74 0.41 11.59
C ARG A 92 -17.56 0.11 10.63
N ILE A 93 -16.46 0.85 10.74
CA ILE A 93 -15.27 0.80 9.89
C ILE A 93 -14.06 0.53 10.79
N SER A 94 -13.13 -0.31 10.34
CA SER A 94 -11.88 -0.55 11.08
C SER A 94 -11.04 0.74 11.18
N PRO A 95 -10.50 1.08 12.37
CA PRO A 95 -9.75 2.33 12.58
C PRO A 95 -8.39 2.36 11.89
N ILE A 96 -7.88 1.22 11.43
CA ILE A 96 -6.60 1.13 10.71
C ILE A 96 -6.81 1.37 9.22
N ILE A 97 -6.31 2.49 8.73
CA ILE A 97 -6.40 2.92 7.33
C ILE A 97 -4.98 2.98 6.72
N GLN A 98 -4.88 2.70 5.42
CA GLN A 98 -3.60 2.66 4.69
C GLN A 98 -3.42 3.82 3.70
N ARG A 99 -4.48 4.59 3.41
CA ARG A 99 -4.45 5.63 2.38
C ARG A 99 -5.06 6.92 2.91
N PHE A 100 -4.25 7.97 2.85
CA PHE A 100 -4.56 9.30 3.40
C PHE A 100 -4.23 10.41 2.41
N LEU A 101 -4.87 11.55 2.59
CA LEU A 101 -4.48 12.83 2.01
C LEU A 101 -4.25 13.82 3.15
N SER A 102 -3.21 14.63 3.03
CA SER A 102 -3.02 15.79 3.90
C SER A 102 -4.06 16.86 3.60
N PHE A 103 -4.41 17.63 4.64
CA PHE A 103 -5.25 18.81 4.48
C PHE A 103 -4.57 19.91 3.63
N SER A 104 -3.24 19.94 3.61
CA SER A 104 -2.44 20.77 2.70
C SER A 104 -2.19 20.05 1.36
N LEU A 105 -2.50 20.75 0.26
CA LEU A 105 -2.26 20.55 -1.19
C LEU A 105 -1.58 19.24 -1.69
N PRO A 106 -1.94 18.75 -2.90
CA PRO A 106 -1.33 17.55 -3.46
C PRO A 106 0.18 17.73 -3.59
N CYS A 107 0.92 16.64 -3.30
CA CYS A 107 2.37 16.55 -3.51
C CYS A 107 2.74 17.15 -4.87
N SER A 108 3.59 18.19 -4.84
CA SER A 108 4.31 18.70 -6.00
C SER A 108 5.41 17.72 -6.40
#